data_AF-A0A382W0E1-F1
#
_entry.id   AF-A0A382W0E1-F1
#
_cell.length_a   1.000
_cell.length_b   1.000
_cell.length_c   1.000
_cell.angle_alpha   90.00
_cell.angle_beta   90.00
_cell.angle_gamma   90.00
#
_symmetry.space_group_name_H-M   'P 1'
#
loop_
_entity.id
_entity.type
_entity.pdbx_description
1 polymer ?
#
loop_
_entity_poly.entity_id
_entity_poly.type
_entity_poly.pdbx_seq_one_letter_code
_entity_poly.pdbx_strand_id
1 'polypeptide(L)'
;WASDCGCVAADNSGDDCDDCNGEPNGDSWASDCGCVAFDNSGDECDDCNGTPNGDAVEDECGVCGGDNSSCSDCAGVPNGTSWASDCGCVPEYNDGNDCDDCNGVPNGKSWVSECGCVAFDNSGDDCDDCAGTPNGDSWESDCGCVDGDNSGDDCDDCSGVPNGSSEVDECGECGGPGQQMWYDDEDADGIGDCNDSEYSCDGSGIYNNNPPSLVCGDNCPNTYDPTFLDSDEDGLGDVCDDQPYCATNNEDECGVCDGDNSTCSDCAGVPNGDSWESDCG
;
A
#
# COMPACT_ATOMS: atom_id res chain seq x y z
N TRP A 1 -99.61 67.18 17.40
CA TRP A 1 -100.76 66.26 17.23
C TRP A 1 -100.46 65.02 18.06
N ALA A 2 -101.42 64.10 18.25
CA ALA A 2 -101.15 62.87 19.00
C ALA A 2 -100.55 61.83 18.04
N SER A 3 -99.28 61.49 18.25
CA SER A 3 -98.55 60.43 17.56
C SER A 3 -98.48 59.18 18.43
N ASP A 4 -98.01 58.07 17.88
CA ASP A 4 -97.79 56.83 18.62
C ASP A 4 -96.63 56.95 19.63
N CYS A 5 -95.85 58.04 19.52
CA CYS A 5 -94.84 58.53 20.47
C CYS A 5 -95.35 59.55 21.51
N GLY A 6 -96.65 59.84 21.53
CA GLY A 6 -97.26 60.86 22.38
C GLY A 6 -97.45 62.22 21.70
N CYS A 7 -97.51 63.30 22.48
CA CYS A 7 -97.83 64.64 21.96
C CYS A 7 -96.60 65.32 21.36
N VAL A 8 -96.55 65.44 20.03
CA VAL A 8 -95.47 66.12 19.29
C VAL A 8 -95.91 67.43 18.65
N ALA A 9 -94.95 68.32 18.34
CA ALA A 9 -95.18 69.57 17.63
C ALA A 9 -95.71 69.32 16.20
N ALA A 10 -96.35 70.33 15.58
CA ALA A 10 -97.04 70.15 14.30
C ALA A 10 -96.10 69.96 13.09
N ASP A 11 -94.82 70.28 13.27
CA ASP A 11 -93.72 70.18 12.31
C ASP A 11 -92.85 68.93 12.49
N ASN A 12 -93.24 68.05 13.41
CA ASN A 12 -92.57 66.80 13.71
C ASN A 12 -93.33 65.63 13.07
N SER A 13 -92.62 64.66 12.49
CA SER A 13 -93.16 63.47 11.82
C SER A 13 -93.83 62.47 12.78
N GLY A 14 -93.59 62.58 14.09
CA GLY A 14 -94.24 61.77 15.12
C GLY A 14 -93.64 60.38 15.30
N ASP A 15 -92.46 60.17 14.74
CA ASP A 15 -91.66 58.93 14.73
C ASP A 15 -90.38 59.06 15.58
N ASP A 16 -90.18 60.17 16.29
CA ASP A 16 -88.97 60.44 17.09
C ASP A 16 -88.69 59.41 18.21
N CYS A 17 -89.69 58.65 18.65
CA CYS A 17 -89.52 57.56 19.63
C CYS A 17 -89.60 56.17 18.99
N ASP A 18 -89.83 56.11 17.68
CA ASP A 18 -89.86 54.84 16.98
C ASP A 18 -88.44 54.29 16.91
N ASP A 19 -88.33 52.98 17.08
CA ASP A 19 -87.09 52.28 16.84
C ASP A 19 -86.80 52.20 15.32
N CYS A 20 -85.67 51.63 14.94
CA CYS A 20 -85.29 51.56 13.53
C CYS A 20 -86.20 50.66 12.66
N ASN A 21 -87.11 49.87 13.25
CA ASN A 21 -88.15 49.11 12.54
C ASN A 21 -89.46 49.91 12.42
N GLY A 22 -89.52 51.12 12.97
CA GLY A 22 -90.74 51.93 13.03
C GLY A 22 -91.68 51.51 14.16
N GLU A 23 -91.18 50.83 15.21
CA GLU A 23 -91.98 50.48 16.39
C GLU A 23 -91.84 51.53 17.50
N PRO A 24 -92.93 52.19 17.94
CA PRO A 24 -92.89 53.21 18.99
C PRO A 24 -92.38 52.68 20.33
N ASN A 25 -91.33 53.28 20.87
CA ASN A 25 -90.61 52.85 22.10
C ASN A 25 -90.04 51.42 22.01
N GLY A 26 -89.72 50.94 20.80
CA GLY A 26 -88.95 49.71 20.61
C GLY A 26 -87.49 49.87 21.03
N ASP A 27 -86.81 48.75 21.30
CA ASP A 27 -85.41 48.75 21.75
C ASP A 27 -84.42 48.50 20.59
N SER A 28 -84.89 48.31 19.35
CA SER A 28 -84.02 48.12 18.19
C SER A 28 -83.25 49.41 17.88
N TRP A 29 -81.99 49.31 17.47
CA TRP A 29 -81.18 50.49 17.17
C TRP A 29 -80.57 50.41 15.77
N ALA A 30 -80.36 51.59 15.17
CA ALA A 30 -79.80 51.71 13.84
C ALA A 30 -78.27 51.54 13.92
N SER A 31 -77.77 50.43 13.39
CA SER A 31 -76.36 50.16 13.14
C SER A 31 -75.99 50.50 11.69
N ASP A 32 -74.69 50.43 11.38
CA ASP A 32 -74.22 50.54 10.00
C ASP A 32 -74.60 49.30 9.14
N CYS A 33 -75.06 48.23 9.80
CA CYS A 33 -75.67 47.04 9.20
C CYS A 33 -77.20 47.12 9.05
N GLY A 34 -77.80 48.27 9.40
CA GLY A 34 -79.24 48.46 9.40
C GLY A 34 -79.85 48.30 10.79
N CYS A 35 -81.13 47.97 10.85
CA CYS A 35 -81.85 47.88 12.12
C CYS A 35 -81.58 46.55 12.83
N VAL A 36 -81.00 46.59 14.04
CA VAL A 36 -80.63 45.40 14.82
C VAL A 36 -81.23 45.44 16.23
N ALA A 37 -81.33 44.28 16.87
CA ALA A 37 -81.86 44.16 18.22
C ALA A 37 -80.95 44.81 19.28
N PHE A 38 -81.49 45.13 20.45
CA PHE A 38 -80.74 45.77 21.55
C PHE A 38 -79.54 44.95 22.06
N ASP A 39 -79.61 43.62 21.99
CA ASP A 39 -78.57 42.69 22.45
C ASP A 39 -77.59 42.27 21.35
N ASN A 40 -77.71 42.86 20.17
CA ASN A 40 -76.89 42.61 19.01
C ASN A 40 -75.79 43.68 18.89
N SER A 41 -74.59 43.26 18.46
CA SER A 41 -73.41 44.14 18.36
C SER A 41 -73.52 45.17 17.25
N GLY A 42 -74.32 44.90 16.21
CA GLY A 42 -74.44 45.74 15.02
C GLY A 42 -73.37 45.47 13.96
N ASP A 43 -72.50 44.49 14.19
CA ASP A 43 -71.33 44.19 13.36
C ASP A 43 -71.51 42.87 12.58
N GLU A 44 -72.69 42.25 12.59
CA GLU A 44 -72.88 40.92 11.96
C GLU A 44 -72.90 40.97 10.42
N CYS A 45 -73.03 42.17 9.84
CA CYS A 45 -72.82 42.38 8.41
C CYS A 45 -71.42 42.93 8.10
N ASP A 46 -70.61 43.20 9.12
CA ASP A 46 -69.25 43.66 8.90
C ASP A 46 -68.44 42.52 8.29
N ASP A 47 -67.61 42.89 7.32
CA ASP A 47 -66.56 42.00 6.86
C ASP A 47 -65.48 41.83 7.93
N CYS A 48 -64.50 40.96 7.70
CA CYS A 48 -63.46 40.71 8.71
C CYS A 48 -62.55 41.91 9.00
N ASN A 49 -62.65 43.03 8.25
CA ASN A 49 -61.96 44.29 8.51
C ASN A 49 -62.81 45.28 9.32
N GLY A 50 -64.02 44.88 9.73
CA GLY A 50 -64.99 45.76 10.39
C GLY A 50 -65.64 46.74 9.42
N THR A 51 -65.74 46.40 8.13
CA THR A 51 -66.45 47.23 7.14
C THR A 51 -67.85 46.69 6.92
N PRO A 52 -68.90 47.46 7.27
CA PRO A 52 -70.29 47.06 7.07
C PRO A 52 -70.60 46.72 5.60
N ASN A 53 -71.14 45.53 5.36
CA ASN A 53 -71.43 44.97 4.04
C ASN A 53 -70.20 44.91 3.10
N GLY A 54 -68.99 44.82 3.65
CA GLY A 54 -67.77 44.59 2.88
C GLY A 54 -67.68 43.15 2.35
N ASP A 55 -66.74 42.93 1.43
CA ASP A 55 -66.50 41.62 0.80
C ASP A 55 -65.24 40.92 1.34
N ALA A 56 -64.55 41.50 2.32
CA ALA A 56 -63.30 40.91 2.83
C ALA A 56 -63.58 39.63 3.62
N VAL A 57 -62.81 38.58 3.33
CA VAL A 57 -62.91 37.28 4.00
C VAL A 57 -61.54 36.93 4.58
N GLU A 58 -61.54 36.25 5.72
CA GLU A 58 -60.31 35.68 6.28
C GLU A 58 -59.75 34.61 5.33
N ASP A 59 -58.44 34.65 5.13
CA ASP A 59 -57.71 33.59 4.46
C ASP A 59 -57.52 32.36 5.40
N GLU A 60 -56.91 31.28 4.93
CA GLU A 60 -56.63 30.08 5.72
C GLU A 60 -55.68 30.32 6.91
N CYS A 61 -55.04 31.49 6.99
CA CYS A 61 -54.23 31.94 8.11
C CYS A 61 -55.02 32.77 9.14
N GLY A 62 -56.29 33.07 8.87
CA GLY A 62 -57.12 33.98 9.67
C GLY A 62 -56.82 35.46 9.39
N VAL A 63 -56.18 35.79 8.27
CA VAL A 63 -55.87 37.18 7.90
C VAL A 63 -56.95 37.70 6.96
N CYS A 64 -57.64 38.77 7.37
CA CYS A 64 -58.66 39.39 6.55
C CYS A 64 -58.11 39.95 5.24
N GLY A 65 -58.64 39.48 4.10
CA GLY A 65 -58.16 39.85 2.76
C GLY A 65 -56.74 39.37 2.46
N GLY A 66 -56.25 38.38 3.21
CA GLY A 66 -54.94 37.76 3.02
C GLY A 66 -54.85 36.89 1.76
N ASP A 67 -53.63 36.48 1.43
CA ASP A 67 -53.30 35.64 0.27
C ASP A 67 -52.72 34.27 0.66
N ASN A 68 -52.88 33.88 1.94
CA ASN A 68 -52.34 32.68 2.55
C ASN A 68 -50.82 32.58 2.69
N SER A 69 -50.06 33.61 2.32
CA SER A 69 -48.59 33.55 2.39
C SER A 69 -48.05 33.56 3.83
N SER A 70 -48.80 34.12 4.77
CA SER A 70 -48.32 34.36 6.14
C SER A 70 -48.18 33.11 7.01
N CYS A 71 -48.95 32.05 6.71
CA CYS A 71 -48.92 30.75 7.39
C CYS A 71 -48.59 29.60 6.43
N SER A 72 -48.16 29.91 5.20
CA SER A 72 -47.71 28.90 4.25
C SER A 72 -46.39 28.27 4.69
N ASP A 73 -46.30 26.96 4.56
CA ASP A 73 -45.06 26.22 4.68
C ASP A 73 -44.11 26.52 3.50
N CYS A 74 -42.91 25.93 3.48
CA CYS A 74 -41.96 26.17 2.39
C CYS A 74 -42.43 25.66 1.02
N ALA A 75 -43.47 24.81 0.96
CA ALA A 75 -44.08 24.32 -0.28
C ALA A 75 -45.24 25.22 -0.73
N GLY A 76 -45.53 26.30 0.00
CA GLY A 76 -46.64 27.20 -0.27
C GLY A 76 -47.99 26.65 0.18
N VAL A 77 -48.00 25.67 1.10
CA VAL A 77 -49.23 25.09 1.64
C VAL A 77 -49.58 25.79 2.97
N PRO A 78 -50.73 26.49 3.05
CA PRO A 78 -51.16 27.16 4.28
C PRO A 78 -51.35 26.15 5.41
N ASN A 79 -50.78 26.43 6.58
CA ASN A 79 -50.73 25.52 7.74
C ASN A 79 -50.12 24.14 7.42
N GLY A 80 -49.28 24.04 6.39
CA GLY A 80 -48.51 22.84 6.06
C GLY A 80 -47.38 22.57 7.06
N THR A 81 -46.83 21.35 7.03
CA THR A 81 -45.75 20.93 7.96
C THR A 81 -44.37 20.83 7.30
N SER A 82 -44.25 21.19 6.02
CA SER A 82 -42.95 21.19 5.34
C SER A 82 -42.06 22.29 5.90
N TRP A 83 -40.76 22.05 6.01
CA TRP A 83 -39.82 23.00 6.56
C TRP A 83 -38.64 23.24 5.62
N ALA A 84 -38.04 24.43 5.73
CA ALA A 84 -36.92 24.82 4.90
C ALA A 84 -35.61 24.28 5.48
N SER A 85 -34.99 23.37 4.75
CA SER A 85 -33.64 22.85 5.00
C SER A 85 -32.61 23.51 4.08
N ASP A 86 -31.33 23.20 4.30
CA ASP A 86 -30.24 23.61 3.39
C ASP A 86 -30.32 22.89 2.02
N CYS A 87 -31.14 21.85 1.92
CA CYS A 87 -31.53 21.14 0.69
C CYS A 87 -32.81 21.65 0.04
N GLY A 88 -33.40 22.72 0.59
CA GLY A 88 -34.67 23.28 0.13
C GLY A 88 -35.85 22.80 0.97
N CYS A 89 -37.05 22.84 0.39
CA CYS A 89 -38.27 22.49 1.11
C CYS A 89 -38.43 20.98 1.24
N VAL A 90 -38.48 20.49 2.48
CA VAL A 90 -38.59 19.06 2.78
C VAL A 90 -39.76 18.78 3.73
N PRO A 91 -40.38 17.59 3.67
CA PRO A 91 -41.47 17.25 4.57
C PRO A 91 -40.96 17.03 6.00
N GLU A 92 -41.86 17.12 6.99
CA GLU A 92 -41.55 17.02 8.43
C GLU A 92 -40.77 15.77 8.84
N TYR A 93 -40.97 14.64 8.15
CA TYR A 93 -40.30 13.38 8.45
C TYR A 93 -38.90 13.25 7.81
N ASN A 94 -38.49 14.22 6.99
CA ASN A 94 -37.19 14.27 6.36
C ASN A 94 -36.23 15.05 7.26
N ASP A 95 -35.00 14.57 7.41
CA ASP A 95 -33.97 15.18 8.25
C ASP A 95 -33.25 16.36 7.57
N GLY A 96 -33.53 16.60 6.28
CA GLY A 96 -33.02 17.73 5.52
C GLY A 96 -31.63 17.50 4.91
N ASN A 97 -31.11 16.28 4.96
CA ASN A 97 -29.73 15.96 4.55
C ASN A 97 -29.65 15.16 3.23
N ASP A 98 -30.78 14.91 2.56
CA ASP A 98 -30.83 14.09 1.34
C ASP A 98 -29.98 14.65 0.17
N CYS A 99 -29.72 15.96 0.15
CA CYS A 99 -28.84 16.59 -0.85
C CYS A 99 -27.39 16.75 -0.37
N ASP A 100 -27.09 16.36 0.87
CA ASP A 100 -25.76 16.48 1.41
C ASP A 100 -24.85 15.44 0.74
N ASP A 101 -23.61 15.85 0.48
CA ASP A 101 -22.59 14.89 0.15
C ASP A 101 -22.15 14.08 1.38
N CYS A 102 -21.28 13.10 1.19
CA CYS A 102 -20.83 12.25 2.29
C CYS A 102 -20.02 12.98 3.39
N ASN A 103 -19.65 14.25 3.18
CA ASN A 103 -19.04 15.13 4.19
C ASN A 103 -20.09 16.00 4.90
N GLY A 104 -21.38 15.82 4.63
CA GLY A 104 -22.45 16.64 5.17
C GLY A 104 -22.53 18.03 4.55
N VAL A 105 -22.03 18.21 3.32
CA VAL A 105 -22.10 19.49 2.61
C VAL A 105 -23.32 19.50 1.69
N PRO A 106 -24.31 20.39 1.92
CA PRO A 106 -25.49 20.49 1.05
C PRO A 106 -25.11 20.77 -0.40
N ASN A 107 -25.63 19.95 -1.32
CA ASN A 107 -25.31 19.97 -2.74
C ASN A 107 -23.80 19.84 -3.04
N GLY A 108 -23.06 19.23 -2.12
CA GLY A 108 -21.67 18.86 -2.31
C GLY A 108 -21.52 17.80 -3.41
N LYS A 109 -20.28 17.53 -3.79
CA LYS A 109 -19.96 16.57 -4.86
C LYS A 109 -19.15 15.36 -4.37
N SER A 110 -18.80 15.33 -3.09
CA SER A 110 -18.12 14.18 -2.51
C SER A 110 -19.04 12.96 -2.62
N TRP A 111 -18.47 11.78 -2.78
CA TRP A 111 -19.25 10.56 -2.97
C TRP A 111 -18.74 9.43 -2.09
N VAL A 112 -19.61 8.47 -1.79
CA VAL A 112 -19.26 7.32 -0.96
C VAL A 112 -18.65 6.24 -1.83
N SER A 113 -17.37 5.97 -1.61
CA SER A 113 -16.62 4.83 -2.16
C SER A 113 -16.55 3.68 -1.14
N GLU A 114 -15.92 2.57 -1.54
CA GLU A 114 -15.61 1.46 -0.63
C GLU A 114 -14.54 1.85 0.42
N CYS A 115 -13.80 2.94 0.16
CA CYS A 115 -12.89 3.61 1.08
C CYS A 115 -13.54 4.68 1.97
N GLY A 116 -14.86 4.88 1.84
CA GLY A 116 -15.60 5.94 2.53
C GLY A 116 -15.76 7.20 1.68
N CYS A 117 -15.86 8.35 2.34
CA CYS A 117 -16.17 9.61 1.66
C CYS A 117 -14.94 10.17 0.93
N VAL A 118 -15.04 10.32 -0.39
CA VAL A 118 -13.96 10.82 -1.24
C VAL A 118 -14.42 11.98 -2.11
N ALA A 119 -13.46 12.78 -2.59
CA ALA A 119 -13.73 13.92 -3.45
C ALA A 119 -14.29 13.48 -4.83
N PHE A 120 -15.01 14.38 -5.51
CA PHE A 120 -15.64 14.11 -6.82
C PHE A 120 -14.65 13.67 -7.91
N ASP A 121 -13.43 14.19 -7.85
CA ASP A 121 -12.35 13.91 -8.80
C ASP A 121 -11.39 12.81 -8.33
N ASN A 122 -11.70 12.17 -7.21
CA ASN A 122 -10.98 11.02 -6.68
C ASN A 122 -11.57 9.72 -7.23
N SER A 123 -10.71 8.75 -7.56
CA SER A 123 -11.09 7.42 -8.05
C SER A 123 -11.72 6.52 -6.99
N GLY A 124 -11.49 6.81 -5.70
CA GLY A 124 -12.05 6.05 -4.58
C GLY A 124 -11.28 4.77 -4.24
N ASP A 125 -10.06 4.62 -4.77
CA ASP A 125 -9.15 3.47 -4.61
C ASP A 125 -7.94 3.80 -3.70
N ASP A 126 -7.92 4.99 -3.07
CA ASP A 126 -6.81 5.42 -2.21
C ASP A 126 -6.57 4.51 -0.98
N CYS A 127 -7.59 3.75 -0.56
CA CYS A 127 -7.47 2.77 0.53
C CYS A 127 -7.32 1.33 0.04
N ASP A 128 -7.29 1.13 -1.28
CA ASP A 128 -7.11 -0.19 -1.85
C ASP A 128 -5.70 -0.66 -1.53
N ASP A 129 -5.58 -1.94 -1.17
CA ASP A 129 -4.29 -2.59 -1.13
C ASP A 129 -3.71 -2.77 -2.55
N CYS A 130 -2.50 -3.29 -2.64
CA CYS A 130 -1.84 -3.52 -3.93
C CYS A 130 -2.61 -4.51 -4.84
N ALA A 131 -3.53 -5.30 -4.28
CA ALA A 131 -4.38 -6.24 -5.02
C ALA A 131 -5.69 -5.57 -5.51
N GLY A 132 -5.92 -4.30 -5.18
CA GLY A 132 -7.12 -3.56 -5.52
C GLY A 132 -8.30 -3.85 -4.59
N THR A 133 -8.04 -4.32 -3.37
CA THR A 133 -9.07 -4.58 -2.36
C THR A 133 -9.14 -3.41 -1.37
N PRO A 134 -10.26 -2.69 -1.28
CA PRO A 134 -10.43 -1.59 -0.32
C PRO A 134 -10.23 -2.03 1.11
N ASN A 135 -9.32 -1.36 1.84
CA ASN A 135 -8.92 -1.69 3.20
C ASN A 135 -8.42 -3.14 3.36
N GLY A 136 -7.89 -3.75 2.30
CA GLY A 136 -7.24 -5.04 2.36
C GLY A 136 -5.88 -4.97 3.06
N ASP A 137 -5.29 -6.14 3.31
CA ASP A 137 -4.02 -6.29 4.03
C ASP A 137 -2.84 -6.64 3.14
N SER A 138 -3.05 -6.82 1.82
CA SER A 138 -1.95 -6.98 0.88
C SER A 138 -1.06 -5.73 0.84
N TRP A 139 0.23 -5.91 0.58
CA TRP A 139 1.19 -4.81 0.57
C TRP A 139 2.21 -4.95 -0.56
N GLU A 140 2.76 -3.81 -0.97
CA GLU A 140 3.77 -3.77 -2.04
C GLU A 140 5.15 -4.10 -1.45
N SER A 141 5.67 -5.26 -1.82
CA SER A 141 7.04 -5.69 -1.52
C SER A 141 7.97 -5.44 -2.72
N ASP A 142 9.27 -5.71 -2.55
CA ASP A 142 10.21 -5.70 -3.68
C ASP A 142 9.96 -6.85 -4.68
N CYS A 143 9.09 -7.80 -4.30
CA CYS A 143 8.56 -8.88 -5.15
C CYS A 143 7.21 -8.54 -5.80
N GLY A 144 6.71 -7.33 -5.60
CA GLY A 144 5.37 -6.89 -6.00
C GLY A 144 4.34 -7.10 -4.91
N CYS A 145 3.06 -7.19 -5.30
CA CYS A 145 1.95 -7.31 -4.37
C CYS A 145 1.89 -8.69 -3.72
N VAL A 146 1.94 -8.72 -2.38
CA VAL A 146 1.88 -9.95 -1.57
C VAL A 146 0.84 -9.82 -0.46
N ASP A 147 0.37 -10.96 0.06
CA ASP A 147 -0.60 -11.02 1.16
C ASP A 147 -0.03 -10.45 2.48
N GLY A 148 -0.91 -9.99 3.38
CA GLY A 148 -0.52 -9.32 4.62
C GLY A 148 0.27 -10.17 5.63
N ASP A 149 0.21 -11.50 5.49
CA ASP A 149 0.99 -12.46 6.29
C ASP A 149 2.25 -12.97 5.57
N ASN A 150 2.53 -12.48 4.37
CA ASN A 150 3.72 -12.80 3.60
C ASN A 150 4.90 -11.90 4.02
N SER A 151 6.10 -12.48 4.12
CA SER A 151 7.35 -11.77 4.43
C SER A 151 7.86 -10.88 3.29
N GLY A 152 7.40 -11.09 2.06
CA GLY A 152 7.77 -10.32 0.87
C GLY A 152 9.12 -10.71 0.28
N ASP A 153 9.69 -11.85 0.69
CA ASP A 153 10.99 -12.39 0.26
C ASP A 153 10.85 -13.68 -0.58
N ASP A 154 9.62 -14.09 -0.93
CA ASP A 154 9.37 -15.32 -1.71
C ASP A 154 10.02 -15.29 -3.11
N CYS A 155 10.26 -14.10 -3.68
CA CYS A 155 10.97 -13.94 -4.94
C CYS A 155 12.47 -13.64 -4.76
N ASP A 156 12.95 -13.53 -3.53
CA ASP A 156 14.35 -13.29 -3.28
C ASP A 156 15.16 -14.52 -3.68
N ASP A 157 16.31 -14.27 -4.29
CA ASP A 157 17.30 -15.32 -4.48
C ASP A 157 17.95 -15.69 -3.14
N CYS A 158 18.81 -16.70 -3.13
CA CYS A 158 19.42 -17.14 -1.88
C CYS A 158 20.34 -16.10 -1.20
N SER A 159 20.65 -14.98 -1.87
CA SER A 159 21.40 -13.84 -1.32
C SER A 159 20.48 -12.74 -0.77
N GLY A 160 19.16 -12.94 -0.79
CA GLY A 160 18.18 -11.93 -0.39
C GLY A 160 18.00 -10.84 -1.44
N VAL A 161 18.27 -11.12 -2.71
CA VAL A 161 18.07 -10.16 -3.80
C VAL A 161 16.74 -10.47 -4.49
N PRO A 162 15.75 -9.54 -4.46
CA PRO A 162 14.47 -9.72 -5.13
C PRO A 162 14.63 -9.99 -6.63
N ASN A 163 14.02 -11.06 -7.12
CA ASN A 163 14.13 -11.55 -8.50
C ASN A 163 15.59 -11.77 -8.96
N GLY A 164 16.49 -12.03 -8.01
CA GLY A 164 17.86 -12.42 -8.30
C GLY A 164 17.93 -13.80 -8.95
N SER A 165 19.11 -14.16 -9.44
CA SER A 165 19.36 -15.44 -10.09
C SER A 165 20.37 -16.30 -9.35
N SER A 166 20.74 -15.93 -8.12
CA SER A 166 21.69 -16.71 -7.33
C SER A 166 20.98 -17.95 -6.80
N GLU A 167 21.55 -19.12 -7.07
CA GLU A 167 21.01 -20.40 -6.61
C GLU A 167 21.93 -20.99 -5.54
N VAL A 168 21.34 -21.79 -4.66
CA VAL A 168 22.11 -22.60 -3.71
C VAL A 168 22.73 -23.76 -4.47
N ASP A 169 24.05 -23.88 -4.42
CA ASP A 169 24.77 -24.99 -5.05
C ASP A 169 24.65 -26.31 -4.27
N GLU A 170 25.26 -27.39 -4.77
CA GLU A 170 25.27 -28.69 -4.09
C GLU A 170 26.01 -28.68 -2.74
N CYS A 171 26.76 -27.61 -2.45
CA CYS A 171 27.47 -27.37 -1.20
C CYS A 171 26.63 -26.59 -0.17
N GLY A 172 25.43 -26.15 -0.54
CA GLY A 172 24.58 -25.36 0.33
C GLY A 172 24.99 -23.88 0.37
N GLU A 173 25.89 -23.45 -0.51
CA GLU A 173 26.34 -22.06 -0.60
C GLU A 173 25.58 -21.33 -1.71
N CYS A 174 25.13 -20.10 -1.40
CA CYS A 174 24.44 -19.28 -2.38
C CYS A 174 25.42 -18.66 -3.38
N GLY A 175 25.23 -18.92 -4.69
CA GLY A 175 26.14 -18.44 -5.74
C GLY A 175 27.56 -19.01 -5.60
N GLY A 176 27.70 -20.13 -4.88
CA GLY A 176 28.97 -20.78 -4.63
C GLY A 176 29.56 -21.42 -5.89
N PRO A 177 30.85 -21.81 -5.83
CA PRO A 177 31.53 -22.47 -6.93
C PRO A 177 31.09 -23.93 -7.13
N GLY A 178 30.21 -24.47 -6.29
CA GLY A 178 29.90 -25.89 -6.21
C GLY A 178 31.07 -26.70 -5.65
N GLN A 179 31.01 -28.01 -5.86
CA GLN A 179 32.10 -28.91 -5.47
C GLN A 179 33.36 -28.59 -6.26
N GLN A 180 34.48 -28.44 -5.56
CA GLN A 180 35.79 -28.28 -6.18
C GLN A 180 36.57 -29.58 -6.06
N MET A 181 37.49 -29.81 -7.01
CA MET A 181 38.44 -30.91 -6.93
C MET A 181 39.58 -30.50 -6.00
N TRP A 182 39.86 -31.32 -5.00
CA TRP A 182 40.94 -31.20 -4.05
C TRP A 182 41.93 -32.33 -4.27
N TYR A 183 43.21 -32.08 -4.03
CA TYR A 183 44.31 -33.02 -4.12
C TYR A 183 44.89 -33.25 -2.72
N ASP A 184 45.17 -34.50 -2.35
CA ASP A 184 45.76 -34.80 -1.04
C ASP A 184 47.16 -34.19 -0.94
N ASP A 185 47.46 -33.56 0.18
CA ASP A 185 48.71 -32.85 0.45
C ASP A 185 49.30 -33.46 1.73
N GLU A 186 50.04 -34.57 1.57
CA GLU A 186 50.47 -35.42 2.69
C GLU A 186 51.60 -34.76 3.50
N ASP A 187 52.45 -33.96 2.87
CA ASP A 187 53.54 -33.26 3.54
C ASP A 187 53.25 -31.79 3.88
N ALA A 188 52.07 -31.29 3.49
CA ALA A 188 51.53 -29.97 3.78
C ALA A 188 52.38 -28.82 3.23
N ASP A 189 52.95 -28.99 2.04
CA ASP A 189 53.74 -27.97 1.35
C ASP A 189 52.93 -27.00 0.50
N GLY A 190 51.65 -27.30 0.30
CA GLY A 190 50.69 -26.48 -0.42
C GLY A 190 50.42 -26.93 -1.85
N ILE A 191 51.00 -28.03 -2.32
CA ILE A 191 50.63 -28.68 -3.59
C ILE A 191 50.26 -30.12 -3.31
N GLY A 192 49.21 -30.59 -3.99
CA GLY A 192 48.73 -31.94 -3.78
C GLY A 192 49.14 -32.92 -4.87
N ASP A 193 49.01 -34.20 -4.54
CA ASP A 193 49.23 -35.34 -5.42
C ASP A 193 48.10 -35.43 -6.46
N CYS A 194 48.47 -35.31 -7.73
CA CYS A 194 47.56 -35.44 -8.86
C CYS A 194 46.86 -36.80 -8.97
N ASN A 195 47.42 -37.85 -8.35
CA ASN A 195 46.87 -39.19 -8.38
C ASN A 195 45.91 -39.48 -7.23
N ASP A 196 45.80 -38.57 -6.24
CA ASP A 196 44.86 -38.68 -5.14
C ASP A 196 44.01 -37.41 -5.03
N SER A 197 42.76 -37.48 -5.53
CA SER A 197 41.86 -36.33 -5.59
C SER A 197 40.41 -36.68 -5.28
N GLU A 198 39.67 -35.71 -4.73
CA GLU A 198 38.26 -35.83 -4.39
C GLU A 198 37.48 -34.53 -4.72
N TYR A 199 36.21 -34.66 -5.11
CA TYR A 199 35.30 -33.51 -5.19
C TYR A 199 34.67 -33.24 -3.83
N SER A 200 34.92 -32.08 -3.24
CA SER A 200 34.37 -31.67 -1.95
C SER A 200 34.02 -30.18 -1.90
N CYS A 201 33.11 -29.85 -1.00
CA CYS A 201 32.65 -28.49 -0.73
C CYS A 201 33.57 -27.71 0.22
N ASP A 202 34.26 -28.41 1.12
CA ASP A 202 35.03 -27.80 2.20
C ASP A 202 36.52 -28.20 2.20
N GLY A 203 36.95 -28.99 1.20
CA GLY A 203 38.30 -29.55 1.15
C GLY A 203 38.66 -30.33 2.42
N SER A 204 37.70 -30.75 3.23
CA SER A 204 37.94 -31.42 4.52
C SER A 204 37.40 -32.86 4.51
N GLY A 205 37.32 -33.44 3.31
CA GLY A 205 37.10 -34.87 3.11
C GLY A 205 38.07 -35.70 3.95
N ILE A 206 37.70 -36.96 4.19
CA ILE A 206 38.27 -37.90 5.18
C ILE A 206 39.68 -38.42 4.76
N TYR A 207 40.53 -37.52 4.27
CA TYR A 207 41.95 -37.68 4.05
C TYR A 207 42.71 -37.04 5.22
N ASN A 208 43.80 -37.68 5.62
CA ASN A 208 44.29 -37.61 7.00
C ASN A 208 45.19 -36.40 7.27
N ASN A 209 45.41 -35.55 6.27
CA ASN A 209 46.37 -34.46 6.30
C ASN A 209 45.67 -33.15 5.91
N ASN A 210 45.79 -32.15 6.78
CA ASN A 210 45.06 -30.89 6.73
C ASN A 210 46.05 -29.75 6.53
N PRO A 211 45.96 -28.92 5.47
CA PRO A 211 44.88 -28.85 4.46
C PRO A 211 45.26 -29.49 3.09
N PRO A 212 44.32 -30.15 2.38
CA PRO A 212 44.54 -30.54 0.98
C PRO A 212 44.61 -29.32 0.04
N SER A 213 45.20 -29.49 -1.13
CA SER A 213 45.49 -28.41 -2.09
C SER A 213 44.52 -28.37 -3.28
N LEU A 214 44.28 -27.17 -3.81
CA LEU A 214 43.60 -26.97 -5.11
C LEU A 214 44.56 -27.08 -6.30
N VAL A 215 45.87 -27.14 -6.03
CA VAL A 215 46.91 -27.20 -7.04
C VAL A 215 47.47 -28.62 -7.09
N CYS A 216 47.36 -29.22 -8.26
CA CYS A 216 47.93 -30.51 -8.64
C CYS A 216 49.38 -30.30 -9.08
N GLY A 217 50.33 -31.09 -8.59
CA GLY A 217 51.68 -31.09 -9.19
C GLY A 217 52.82 -31.47 -8.26
N ASP A 218 52.54 -32.12 -7.13
CA ASP A 218 53.56 -32.50 -6.19
C ASP A 218 54.45 -33.62 -6.79
N ASN A 219 55.70 -33.27 -7.08
CA ASN A 219 56.72 -34.18 -7.59
C ASN A 219 57.50 -34.85 -6.44
N CYS A 220 57.20 -34.52 -5.20
CA CYS A 220 57.70 -35.14 -3.99
C CYS A 220 56.60 -35.40 -2.94
N PRO A 221 55.57 -36.25 -3.21
CA PRO A 221 54.33 -36.40 -2.41
C PRO A 221 54.43 -36.69 -0.91
N ASN A 222 55.64 -36.94 -0.40
CA ASN A 222 55.89 -37.30 0.99
C ASN A 222 57.02 -36.45 1.61
N THR A 223 57.51 -35.44 0.91
CA THR A 223 58.68 -34.64 1.28
C THR A 223 58.44 -33.17 0.98
N TYR A 224 58.12 -32.41 2.04
CA TYR A 224 57.83 -30.98 1.97
C TYR A 224 58.80 -30.21 1.06
N ASP A 225 58.31 -29.77 -0.11
CA ASP A 225 59.02 -28.89 -1.04
C ASP A 225 58.07 -27.91 -1.74
N PRO A 226 57.83 -26.73 -1.13
CA PRO A 226 56.97 -25.73 -1.72
C PRO A 226 57.55 -25.08 -3.00
N THR A 227 58.72 -25.52 -3.48
CA THR A 227 59.37 -24.97 -4.68
C THR A 227 59.14 -25.78 -5.95
N PHE A 228 58.83 -27.08 -5.84
CA PHE A 228 58.58 -27.98 -6.98
C PHE A 228 59.69 -27.97 -8.01
N LEU A 229 60.93 -27.79 -7.54
CA LEU A 229 62.07 -27.77 -8.43
C LEU A 229 62.31 -29.20 -8.90
N ASP A 230 62.41 -29.36 -10.22
CA ASP A 230 62.75 -30.59 -10.92
C ASP A 230 63.82 -30.19 -11.95
N SER A 231 65.07 -30.29 -11.53
CA SER A 231 66.20 -29.72 -12.26
C SER A 231 66.53 -30.51 -13.53
N ASP A 232 66.15 -31.79 -13.60
CA ASP A 232 66.39 -32.65 -14.77
C ASP A 232 65.13 -33.09 -15.52
N GLU A 233 63.95 -32.69 -15.03
CA GLU A 233 62.63 -32.91 -15.62
C GLU A 233 62.22 -34.39 -15.70
N ASP A 234 62.63 -35.20 -14.71
CA ASP A 234 62.31 -36.64 -14.66
C ASP A 234 60.97 -36.97 -13.97
N GLY A 235 60.37 -35.96 -13.32
CA GLY A 235 59.11 -36.07 -12.60
C GLY A 235 59.25 -36.32 -11.10
N LEU A 236 60.47 -36.45 -10.57
CA LEU A 236 60.80 -36.39 -9.14
C LEU A 236 61.40 -35.02 -8.82
N GLY A 237 61.01 -34.43 -7.69
CA GLY A 237 61.59 -33.15 -7.29
C GLY A 237 63.00 -33.28 -6.72
N ASP A 238 63.78 -32.20 -6.82
CA ASP A 238 65.18 -32.12 -6.40
C ASP A 238 65.41 -32.59 -4.94
N VAL A 239 64.39 -32.46 -4.08
CA VAL A 239 64.47 -32.84 -2.66
C VAL A 239 64.25 -34.33 -2.40
N CYS A 240 63.56 -35.03 -3.31
CA CYS A 240 63.20 -36.44 -3.18
C CYS A 240 63.80 -37.31 -4.31
N ASP A 241 64.51 -36.69 -5.24
CA ASP A 241 65.36 -37.35 -6.20
C ASP A 241 66.77 -37.58 -5.62
N ASP A 242 67.25 -38.81 -5.71
CA ASP A 242 68.60 -39.18 -5.30
C ASP A 242 69.64 -38.61 -6.26
N GLN A 243 69.29 -38.35 -7.53
CA GLN A 243 70.18 -37.83 -8.58
C GLN A 243 69.57 -36.62 -9.31
N PRO A 244 69.39 -35.46 -8.63
CA PRO A 244 68.59 -34.31 -9.08
C PRO A 244 69.10 -33.56 -10.31
N TYR A 245 70.14 -34.07 -10.98
CA TYR A 245 70.70 -33.48 -12.20
C TYR A 245 70.86 -34.54 -13.30
N CYS A 246 70.27 -35.71 -13.14
CA CYS A 246 70.35 -36.84 -14.05
C CYS A 246 69.02 -37.61 -14.17
N ALA A 247 68.23 -37.24 -15.18
CA ALA A 247 66.87 -37.77 -15.38
C ALA A 247 66.75 -39.28 -15.61
N THR A 248 67.87 -39.97 -15.88
CA THR A 248 67.88 -41.44 -16.01
C THR A 248 68.22 -42.16 -14.71
N ASN A 249 68.51 -41.41 -13.64
CA ASN A 249 68.94 -41.92 -12.36
C ASN A 249 70.12 -42.90 -12.49
N ASN A 250 70.98 -42.63 -13.47
CA ASN A 250 72.04 -43.51 -13.93
C ASN A 250 73.29 -42.69 -14.25
N GLU A 251 73.86 -42.07 -13.21
CA GLU A 251 75.20 -41.52 -13.28
C GLU A 251 76.24 -42.65 -13.33
N ASP A 252 77.25 -42.47 -14.17
CA ASP A 252 78.42 -43.35 -14.18
C ASP A 252 79.36 -43.06 -12.99
N GLU A 253 80.47 -43.80 -12.86
CA GLU A 253 81.43 -43.58 -11.76
C GLU A 253 82.12 -42.20 -11.84
N CYS A 254 81.99 -41.51 -12.97
CA CYS A 254 82.49 -40.16 -13.20
C CYS A 254 81.48 -39.07 -12.83
N GLY A 255 80.26 -39.44 -12.41
CA GLY A 255 79.17 -38.50 -12.14
C GLY A 255 78.60 -37.90 -13.43
N VAL A 256 78.71 -38.60 -14.56
CA VAL A 256 78.11 -38.19 -15.84
C VAL A 256 76.82 -38.97 -16.06
N CYS A 257 75.72 -38.26 -16.25
CA CYS A 257 74.42 -38.85 -16.55
C CYS A 257 74.44 -39.66 -17.86
N ASP A 258 74.00 -40.91 -17.81
CA ASP A 258 74.12 -41.91 -18.90
C ASP A 258 75.56 -42.02 -19.46
N GLY A 259 76.54 -41.75 -18.62
CA GLY A 259 77.95 -41.82 -18.99
C GLY A 259 78.42 -43.25 -19.22
N ASP A 260 79.48 -43.38 -20.02
CA ASP A 260 80.15 -44.65 -20.31
C ASP A 260 81.49 -44.76 -19.59
N ASN A 261 81.67 -44.01 -18.49
CA ASN A 261 82.85 -44.01 -17.64
C ASN A 261 84.11 -43.41 -18.31
N SER A 262 84.01 -42.90 -19.55
CA SER A 262 85.16 -42.43 -20.34
C SER A 262 85.71 -41.06 -19.93
N THR A 263 84.89 -40.22 -19.31
CA THR A 263 85.23 -38.81 -19.02
C THR A 263 86.22 -38.64 -17.86
N CYS A 264 86.22 -39.57 -16.91
CA CYS A 264 87.16 -39.64 -15.79
C CYS A 264 88.03 -40.91 -15.82
N SER A 265 87.98 -41.67 -16.91
CA SER A 265 88.87 -42.81 -17.11
C SER A 265 90.32 -42.35 -17.13
N ASP A 266 91.17 -43.07 -16.41
CA ASP A 266 92.62 -42.98 -16.58
C ASP A 266 93.04 -43.52 -17.97
N CYS A 267 94.33 -43.44 -18.27
CA CYS A 267 94.82 -43.89 -19.58
C CYS A 267 94.68 -45.41 -19.83
N ALA A 268 94.32 -46.20 -18.81
CA ALA A 268 94.04 -47.63 -18.90
C ALA A 268 92.53 -47.92 -19.05
N GLY A 269 91.68 -46.89 -19.10
CA GLY A 269 90.23 -47.02 -19.20
C GLY A 269 89.55 -47.37 -17.87
N VAL A 270 90.21 -47.10 -16.74
CA VAL A 270 89.64 -47.29 -15.40
C VAL A 270 89.13 -45.95 -14.86
N PRO A 271 87.82 -45.80 -14.59
CA PRO A 271 87.25 -44.59 -14.00
C PRO A 271 87.91 -44.23 -12.67
N ASN A 272 88.22 -42.95 -12.47
CA ASN A 272 88.89 -42.44 -11.28
C ASN A 272 90.18 -43.19 -10.92
N GLY A 273 90.88 -43.74 -11.93
CA GLY A 273 92.13 -44.46 -11.77
C GLY A 273 93.34 -43.56 -11.53
N ASP A 274 94.40 -44.12 -10.93
CA ASP A 274 95.63 -43.41 -10.58
C ASP A 274 96.71 -43.46 -11.70
N SER A 275 96.40 -44.06 -12.87
CA SER A 275 97.39 -44.25 -13.95
C SER A 275 97.62 -42.95 -14.73
N TRP A 276 98.87 -42.48 -14.81
CA TRP A 276 99.23 -41.24 -15.49
C TRP A 276 99.52 -41.52 -16.97
N GLU A 277 99.38 -40.52 -17.86
CA GLU A 277 99.59 -40.67 -19.31
C GLU A 277 100.93 -41.36 -19.68
N SER A 278 101.97 -41.21 -18.85
CA SER A 278 103.27 -41.88 -19.00
C SER A 278 103.25 -43.40 -18.78
N ASP A 279 102.23 -43.93 -18.12
CA ASP A 279 102.11 -45.33 -17.69
C ASP A 279 101.35 -46.20 -18.71
N CYS A 280 100.67 -45.58 -19.67
CA CYS A 280 99.85 -46.27 -20.67
C CYS A 280 100.43 -46.29 -22.10
N GLY A 281 101.61 -45.68 -22.30
CA GLY A 281 102.45 -45.88 -23.49
C GLY A 281 102.44 -44.75 -24.51
#